data_AF-A0A349SXH8-F1
#
_entry.id   AF-A0A349SXH8-F1
#
_cell.length_a   1.000
_cell.length_b   1.000
_cell.length_c   1.000
_cell.angle_alpha   90.00
_cell.angle_beta   90.00
_cell.angle_gamma   90.00
#
_symmetry.space_group_name_H-M   'P 1'
#
loop_
_entity.id
_entity.type
_entity.pdbx_description
1 polymer ?
#
loop_
_entity_poly.entity_id
_entity_poly.type
_entity_poly.pdbx_seq_one_letter_code
_entity_poly.pdbx_strand_id
1 'polypeptide(L)'
;WGIFDFYLLLGFRERTFPGPDGRLRTPIPVDTDNPEYSREAGQRDIDWAVRWQRPLNDYVEMGLSLFSGVDREPWYSFNFDLNNPMLIPNYHHKDQVGLELEYLYEGWAVKFEAIGVRSEREHYWAAVTGVEYSFYGIMGTDLDFTLINEFMKDSRDDLAPGYLEHDFGVGGRFSFNDEFDTTMQGGFLWDPDTEEKVLSFEFERRLYSDLKIEIQAVTVLERGTPPVDDTNVEIISDLLQSQLFGDDSVTYNQVVDFLLGLIEEDGIGILFDPEYGLNVLQQFQKLSDTSRKISVIESDDYVQVKLTYYY
;
A
#
# COMPACT_ATOMS: atom_id res chain seq x y z
N TRP A 1 -22.13 24.41 -11.79
CA TRP A 1 -22.85 23.26 -11.20
C TRP A 1 -22.01 21.98 -11.17
N GLY A 2 -20.82 21.94 -11.81
CA GLY A 2 -19.90 20.80 -11.68
C GLY A 2 -20.26 19.62 -12.57
N ILE A 3 -19.51 18.53 -12.44
CA ILE A 3 -19.74 17.24 -13.09
C ILE A 3 -20.16 16.25 -12.01
N PHE A 4 -21.20 15.47 -12.30
CA PHE A 4 -21.66 14.36 -11.45
C PHE A 4 -21.45 13.06 -12.21
N ASP A 5 -20.69 12.16 -11.60
CA ASP A 5 -20.44 10.81 -12.11
C ASP A 5 -21.11 9.79 -11.18
N PHE A 6 -21.78 8.81 -11.78
CA PHE A 6 -22.43 7.71 -11.07
C PHE A 6 -21.96 6.39 -11.65
N TYR A 7 -21.56 5.48 -10.77
CA TYR A 7 -21.06 4.16 -11.12
C TYR A 7 -21.89 3.10 -10.41
N LEU A 8 -22.27 2.07 -11.16
CA LEU A 8 -22.85 0.84 -10.65
C LEU A 8 -21.93 -0.31 -11.06
N LEU A 9 -21.45 -1.07 -10.08
CA LEU A 9 -20.46 -2.12 -10.26
C LEU A 9 -21.19 -3.46 -10.08
N LEU A 10 -21.34 -4.21 -11.18
CA LEU A 10 -22.08 -5.47 -11.18
C LEU A 10 -21.12 -6.63 -10.95
N GLY A 11 -20.91 -6.99 -9.68
CA GLY A 11 -19.98 -8.02 -9.26
C GLY A 11 -18.62 -7.47 -8.84
N PHE A 12 -17.99 -8.21 -7.93
CA PHE A 12 -16.69 -7.90 -7.39
C PHE A 12 -15.60 -8.72 -8.08
N ARG A 13 -14.45 -8.07 -8.30
CA ARG A 13 -13.24 -8.71 -8.81
C ARG A 13 -12.20 -8.69 -7.72
N GLU A 14 -11.78 -9.89 -7.31
CA GLU A 14 -10.73 -10.11 -6.33
C GLU A 14 -9.39 -9.50 -6.79
N ARG A 15 -8.60 -9.07 -5.81
CA ARG A 15 -7.24 -8.57 -6.03
C ARG A 15 -6.34 -9.72 -6.47
N THR A 16 -5.47 -9.44 -7.43
CA THR A 16 -4.43 -10.38 -7.85
C THR A 16 -3.19 -10.19 -6.98
N PHE A 17 -2.58 -11.30 -6.55
CA PHE A 17 -1.38 -11.29 -5.71
C PHE A 17 -0.19 -11.89 -6.45
N PRO A 18 1.05 -11.45 -6.15
CA PRO A 18 2.25 -12.13 -6.67
C PRO A 18 2.28 -13.59 -6.20
N GLY A 19 2.63 -14.51 -7.11
CA GLY A 19 2.84 -15.91 -6.75
C GLY A 19 4.14 -16.12 -5.94
N PRO A 20 4.49 -17.38 -5.61
CA PRO A 20 5.68 -17.71 -4.81
C PRO A 20 7.00 -17.18 -5.39
N ASP A 21 7.13 -17.14 -6.72
CA ASP A 21 8.31 -16.59 -7.42
C ASP A 21 8.14 -15.10 -7.81
N GLY A 22 7.05 -14.47 -7.36
CA GLY A 22 6.72 -13.08 -7.63
C GLY A 22 7.58 -12.13 -6.81
N ARG A 23 7.99 -11.01 -7.43
CA ARG A 23 8.66 -9.91 -6.73
C ARG A 23 7.65 -9.07 -5.97
N LEU A 24 8.13 -8.40 -4.93
CA LEU A 24 7.32 -7.53 -4.05
C LEU A 24 6.17 -8.30 -3.39
N ARG A 25 6.46 -9.50 -2.89
CA ARG A 25 5.48 -10.38 -2.23
C ARG A 25 5.64 -10.34 -0.72
N THR A 26 4.57 -10.70 -0.02
CA THR A 26 4.60 -11.05 1.40
C THR A 26 5.42 -12.33 1.63
N PRO A 27 6.03 -12.53 2.82
CA PRO A 27 6.80 -13.74 3.14
C PRO A 27 5.98 -15.03 2.96
N ILE A 28 4.70 -14.99 3.36
CA ILE A 28 3.73 -16.07 3.15
C ILE A 28 2.89 -15.75 1.90
N PRO A 29 2.76 -16.66 0.91
CA PRO A 29 1.93 -16.46 -0.27
C PRO A 29 0.44 -16.31 0.07
N VAL A 30 -0.31 -15.64 -0.80
CA VAL A 30 -1.76 -15.46 -0.66
C VAL A 30 -2.50 -16.51 -1.50
N ASP A 31 -3.47 -17.22 -0.89
CA ASP A 31 -4.37 -18.14 -1.59
C ASP A 31 -5.44 -17.34 -2.36
N THR A 32 -5.18 -17.11 -3.63
CA THR A 32 -6.10 -16.37 -4.50
C THR A 32 -7.27 -17.21 -5.01
N ASP A 33 -7.20 -18.54 -4.88
CA ASP A 33 -8.21 -19.45 -5.41
C ASP A 33 -9.35 -19.70 -4.42
N ASN A 34 -9.11 -19.48 -3.12
CA ASN A 34 -10.09 -19.67 -2.05
C ASN A 34 -10.30 -18.41 -1.20
N PRO A 35 -10.78 -17.29 -1.78
CA PRO A 35 -11.07 -16.09 -1.00
C PRO A 35 -12.31 -16.26 -0.12
N GLU A 36 -12.29 -15.58 1.02
CA GLU A 36 -13.42 -15.50 1.94
C GLU A 36 -14.12 -14.15 1.85
N TYR A 37 -15.41 -14.14 2.20
CA TYR A 37 -16.25 -12.95 2.18
C TYR A 37 -17.02 -12.83 3.48
N SER A 38 -17.11 -11.61 4.00
CA SER A 38 -17.97 -11.27 5.13
C SER A 38 -19.44 -11.49 4.79
N ARG A 39 -20.31 -11.47 5.80
CA ARG A 39 -21.75 -11.69 5.60
C ARG A 39 -22.40 -10.65 4.68
N GLU A 40 -21.89 -9.43 4.69
CA GLU A 40 -22.36 -8.31 3.87
C GLU A 40 -21.55 -8.13 2.57
N ALA A 41 -20.63 -9.05 2.26
CA ALA A 41 -19.81 -9.02 1.06
C ALA A 41 -19.97 -10.29 0.22
N GLY A 42 -19.72 -10.19 -1.08
CA GLY A 42 -19.78 -11.32 -1.99
C GLY A 42 -19.34 -10.99 -3.40
N GLN A 43 -18.86 -12.01 -4.11
CA GLN A 43 -18.40 -11.88 -5.50
C GLN A 43 -19.48 -11.34 -6.47
N ARG A 44 -20.76 -11.47 -6.12
CA ARG A 44 -21.91 -11.02 -6.93
C ARG A 44 -22.56 -9.75 -6.40
N ASP A 45 -21.93 -9.07 -5.46
CA ASP A 45 -22.47 -7.84 -4.90
C ASP A 45 -22.54 -6.73 -5.93
N ILE A 46 -23.49 -5.84 -5.69
CA ILE A 46 -23.71 -4.66 -6.51
C ILE A 46 -23.23 -3.46 -5.70
N ASP A 47 -22.04 -2.99 -6.03
CA ASP A 47 -21.46 -1.81 -5.40
C ASP A 47 -21.87 -0.55 -6.18
N TRP A 48 -21.72 0.61 -5.54
CA TRP A 48 -21.92 1.89 -6.21
C TRP A 48 -20.91 2.94 -5.78
N ALA A 49 -20.69 3.90 -6.68
CA ALA A 49 -19.89 5.09 -6.39
C ALA A 49 -20.54 6.33 -6.99
N VAL A 50 -20.42 7.45 -6.29
CA VAL A 50 -20.82 8.78 -6.77
C VAL A 50 -19.65 9.72 -6.60
N ARG A 51 -19.37 10.52 -7.62
CA ARG A 51 -18.41 11.63 -7.54
C ARG A 51 -19.05 12.92 -8.01
N TRP A 52 -18.79 13.99 -7.29
CA TRP A 52 -19.14 15.34 -7.71
C TRP A 52 -17.90 16.21 -7.69
N GLN A 53 -17.57 16.80 -8.84
CA GLN A 53 -16.41 17.67 -8.98
C GLN A 53 -16.80 19.03 -9.54
N ARG A 54 -16.14 20.09 -9.10
CA ARG A 54 -16.34 21.43 -9.64
C ARG A 54 -15.16 22.37 -9.37
N PRO A 55 -14.97 23.39 -10.23
CA PRO A 55 -14.20 24.55 -9.85
C PRO A 55 -14.94 25.33 -8.75
N LEU A 56 -14.19 25.75 -7.74
CA LEU A 56 -14.63 26.70 -6.71
C LEU A 56 -14.33 28.14 -7.16
N ASN A 57 -13.20 28.34 -7.83
CA ASN A 57 -12.76 29.59 -8.47
C ASN A 57 -11.80 29.27 -9.65
N ASP A 58 -11.07 30.27 -10.14
CA ASP A 58 -10.14 30.13 -11.29
C ASP A 58 -8.89 29.28 -10.98
N TYR A 59 -8.60 29.01 -9.71
CA TYR A 59 -7.38 28.34 -9.24
C TYR A 59 -7.65 27.07 -8.42
N VAL A 60 -8.84 26.95 -7.83
CA VAL A 60 -9.19 25.85 -6.91
C VAL A 60 -10.28 24.98 -7.50
N GLU A 61 -10.02 23.69 -7.58
CA GLU A 61 -10.99 22.64 -7.87
C GLU A 61 -11.25 21.78 -6.63
N MET A 62 -12.46 21.22 -6.56
CA MET A 62 -12.88 20.34 -5.47
C MET A 62 -13.62 19.13 -6.02
N GLY A 63 -13.31 17.97 -5.48
CA GLY A 63 -14.03 16.71 -5.65
C GLY A 63 -14.60 16.21 -4.33
N LEU A 64 -15.81 15.66 -4.37
CA LEU A 64 -16.40 14.87 -3.29
C LEU A 64 -16.79 13.51 -3.84
N SER A 65 -16.50 12.44 -3.10
CA SER A 65 -16.83 11.08 -3.50
C SER A 65 -17.53 10.32 -2.38
N LEU A 66 -18.42 9.41 -2.78
CA LEU A 66 -19.08 8.43 -1.92
C LEU A 66 -18.96 7.07 -2.58
N PHE A 67 -18.62 6.05 -1.80
CA PHE A 67 -18.55 4.66 -2.24
C PHE A 67 -19.20 3.77 -1.17
N SER A 68 -19.89 2.73 -1.63
CA SER A 68 -20.43 1.67 -0.77
C SER A 68 -20.37 0.37 -1.55
N GLY A 69 -19.68 -0.62 -0.98
CA GLY A 69 -19.48 -1.91 -1.62
C GLY A 69 -18.34 -2.70 -1.03
N VAL A 70 -17.97 -3.79 -1.71
CA VAL A 70 -16.89 -4.66 -1.27
C VAL A 70 -15.54 -3.94 -1.33
N ASP A 71 -14.80 -3.99 -0.22
CA ASP A 71 -13.46 -3.45 -0.11
C ASP A 71 -12.49 -4.20 -1.02
N ARG A 72 -11.63 -3.47 -1.74
CA ARG A 72 -10.61 -4.04 -2.64
C ARG A 72 -9.28 -4.29 -1.93
N GLU A 73 -9.18 -3.89 -0.67
CA GLU A 73 -8.05 -4.17 0.20
C GLU A 73 -8.49 -5.27 1.19
N PRO A 74 -8.27 -6.56 0.84
CA PRO A 74 -8.67 -7.63 1.73
C PRO A 74 -7.80 -7.68 2.96
N TRP A 75 -8.37 -8.24 4.02
CA TRP A 75 -7.63 -8.68 5.17
C TRP A 75 -7.16 -10.12 5.01
N TYR A 76 -6.21 -10.57 5.82
CA TYR A 76 -5.69 -11.93 5.72
C TYR A 76 -6.01 -12.77 6.95
N SER A 77 -6.40 -14.02 6.70
CA SER A 77 -6.47 -15.12 7.67
C SER A 77 -5.38 -16.14 7.33
N PHE A 78 -5.01 -17.03 8.25
CA PHE A 78 -4.08 -18.12 7.97
C PHE A 78 -4.84 -19.42 7.69
N ASN A 79 -4.30 -20.26 6.80
CA ASN A 79 -4.89 -21.56 6.48
C ASN A 79 -4.59 -22.68 7.51
N PHE A 80 -3.80 -22.39 8.55
CA PHE A 80 -3.43 -23.33 9.61
C PHE A 80 -2.64 -24.57 9.16
N ASP A 81 -1.96 -24.49 8.01
CA ASP A 81 -1.08 -25.56 7.51
C ASP A 81 0.38 -25.07 7.49
N LEU A 82 1.18 -25.51 8.46
CA LEU A 82 2.60 -25.13 8.54
C LEU A 82 3.46 -25.80 7.46
N ASN A 83 2.97 -26.84 6.79
CA ASN A 83 3.70 -27.52 5.70
C ASN A 83 3.46 -26.82 4.35
N ASN A 84 2.29 -26.19 4.18
CA ASN A 84 1.94 -25.39 3.01
C ASN A 84 1.25 -24.07 3.44
N PRO A 85 2.02 -23.13 4.02
CA PRO A 85 1.46 -21.93 4.62
C PRO A 85 0.92 -20.97 3.56
N MET A 86 -0.33 -20.54 3.75
CA MET A 86 -1.01 -19.59 2.85
C MET A 86 -1.83 -18.56 3.65
N LEU A 87 -1.85 -17.32 3.15
CA LEU A 87 -2.74 -16.26 3.62
C LEU A 87 -4.05 -16.29 2.82
N ILE A 88 -5.18 -16.45 3.49
CA ILE A 88 -6.51 -16.44 2.89
C ILE A 88 -7.03 -14.98 2.88
N PRO A 89 -7.32 -14.38 1.72
CA PRO A 89 -7.86 -13.02 1.65
C PRO A 89 -9.35 -13.00 2.01
N ASN A 90 -9.73 -12.10 2.92
CA ASN A 90 -11.08 -11.89 3.42
C ASN A 90 -11.58 -10.51 3.00
N TYR A 91 -12.65 -10.50 2.22
CA TYR A 91 -13.27 -9.29 1.71
C TYR A 91 -14.45 -8.86 2.58
N HIS A 92 -14.51 -7.58 2.91
CA HIS A 92 -15.55 -6.98 3.73
C HIS A 92 -16.26 -5.86 2.99
N HIS A 93 -17.51 -5.57 3.37
CA HIS A 93 -18.19 -4.36 2.89
C HIS A 93 -17.59 -3.12 3.55
N LYS A 94 -17.46 -2.03 2.78
CA LYS A 94 -17.11 -0.71 3.31
C LYS A 94 -17.98 0.41 2.72
N ASP A 95 -18.18 1.43 3.52
CA ASP A 95 -18.67 2.74 3.12
C ASP A 95 -17.55 3.76 3.24
N GLN A 96 -17.37 4.58 2.21
CA GLN A 96 -16.30 5.56 2.13
C GLN A 96 -16.82 6.92 1.66
N VAL A 97 -16.35 7.98 2.31
CA VAL A 97 -16.46 9.37 1.85
C VAL A 97 -15.09 9.90 1.49
N GLY A 98 -14.98 10.65 0.40
CA GLY A 98 -13.74 11.27 -0.03
C GLY A 98 -13.89 12.76 -0.31
N LEU A 99 -12.81 13.50 -0.08
CA LEU A 99 -12.64 14.90 -0.41
C LEU A 99 -11.31 15.07 -1.16
N GLU A 100 -11.36 15.81 -2.26
CA GLU A 100 -10.21 16.16 -3.07
C GLU A 100 -10.21 17.68 -3.26
N LEU A 101 -9.05 18.31 -3.11
CA LEU A 101 -8.84 19.73 -3.42
C LEU A 101 -7.56 19.86 -4.24
N GLU A 102 -7.64 20.63 -5.31
CA GLU A 102 -6.49 20.98 -6.13
C GLU A 102 -6.43 22.50 -6.27
N TYR A 103 -5.25 23.08 -6.03
CA TYR A 103 -4.96 24.49 -6.25
C TYR A 103 -3.82 24.63 -7.25
N LEU A 104 -4.06 25.33 -8.35
CA LEU A 104 -3.09 25.60 -9.40
C LEU A 104 -3.00 27.12 -9.63
N TYR A 105 -1.84 27.69 -9.35
CA TYR A 105 -1.60 29.11 -9.61
C TYR A 105 -0.12 29.39 -9.92
N GLU A 106 0.12 29.95 -11.10
CA GLU A 106 1.48 30.20 -11.61
C GLU A 106 2.32 28.91 -11.58
N GLY A 107 3.39 28.87 -10.77
CA GLY A 107 4.23 27.69 -10.60
C GLY A 107 3.82 26.80 -9.42
N TRP A 108 2.77 27.15 -8.66
CA TRP A 108 2.32 26.37 -7.51
C TRP A 108 1.26 25.35 -7.91
N ALA A 109 1.46 24.10 -7.47
CA ALA A 109 0.41 23.10 -7.40
C ALA A 109 0.30 22.58 -5.97
N VAL A 110 -0.90 22.65 -5.39
CA VAL A 110 -1.18 22.09 -4.06
C VAL A 110 -2.33 21.11 -4.21
N LYS A 111 -2.13 19.89 -3.73
CA LYS A 111 -3.13 18.82 -3.78
C LYS A 111 -3.41 18.35 -2.37
N PHE A 112 -4.68 18.07 -2.11
CA PHE A 112 -5.12 17.49 -0.85
C PHE A 112 -6.17 16.42 -1.16
N GLU A 113 -5.97 15.24 -0.64
CA GLU A 113 -6.91 14.13 -0.72
C GLU A 113 -7.16 13.60 0.69
N ALA A 114 -8.42 13.33 1.03
CA ALA A 114 -8.77 12.73 2.30
C ALA A 114 -9.95 11.77 2.13
N ILE A 115 -9.91 10.68 2.88
CA ILE A 115 -10.98 9.69 2.94
C ILE A 115 -11.37 9.41 4.39
N GLY A 116 -12.66 9.11 4.59
CA GLY A 116 -13.17 8.51 5.82
C GLY A 116 -13.85 7.20 5.46
N VAL A 117 -13.48 6.13 6.15
CA VAL A 117 -13.92 4.76 5.85
C VAL A 117 -14.59 4.14 7.07
N ARG A 118 -15.66 3.41 6.79
CA ARG A 118 -16.39 2.59 7.77
C ARG A 118 -16.64 1.20 7.19
N SER A 119 -16.20 0.17 7.90
CA SER A 119 -16.52 -1.23 7.61
C SER A 119 -17.00 -1.93 8.88
N GLU A 120 -17.35 -3.22 8.78
CA GLU A 120 -17.63 -4.07 9.95
C GLU A 120 -16.39 -4.26 10.85
N ARG A 121 -15.18 -4.08 10.28
CA ARG A 121 -13.92 -4.41 10.92
C ARG A 121 -13.20 -3.19 11.48
N GLU A 122 -13.27 -2.05 10.79
CA GLU A 122 -12.55 -0.84 11.18
C GLU A 122 -13.27 0.47 10.80
N HIS A 123 -12.90 1.53 11.51
CA HIS A 123 -13.27 2.91 11.22
C HIS A 123 -12.01 3.76 11.22
N TYR A 124 -11.71 4.41 10.11
CA TYR A 124 -10.49 5.19 9.99
C TYR A 124 -10.65 6.37 9.02
N TRP A 125 -9.67 7.26 9.05
CA TRP A 125 -9.48 8.28 8.03
C TRP A 125 -8.02 8.29 7.57
N ALA A 126 -7.81 8.66 6.31
CA ALA A 126 -6.49 8.88 5.76
C ALA A 126 -6.48 10.17 4.95
N ALA A 127 -5.34 10.86 4.91
CA ALA A 127 -5.17 12.08 4.14
C ALA A 127 -3.76 12.20 3.58
N VAL A 128 -3.68 12.80 2.39
CA VAL A 128 -2.44 13.10 1.68
C VAL A 128 -2.45 14.57 1.27
N THR A 129 -1.36 15.28 1.52
CA THR A 129 -1.16 16.66 1.06
C THR A 129 0.13 16.78 0.27
N GLY A 130 0.04 17.19 -0.99
CA GLY A 130 1.16 17.45 -1.87
C GLY A 130 1.34 18.94 -2.15
N VAL A 131 2.58 19.43 -2.13
CA VAL A 131 2.94 20.80 -2.54
C VAL A 131 4.08 20.72 -3.55
N GLU A 132 3.82 21.23 -4.74
CA GLU A 132 4.79 21.36 -5.83
C GLU A 132 5.03 22.83 -6.15
N TYR A 133 6.28 23.16 -6.46
CA TYR A 133 6.64 24.45 -7.02
C TYR A 133 7.61 24.31 -8.19
N SER A 134 7.21 24.83 -9.35
CA SER A 134 7.99 24.81 -10.59
C SER A 134 8.78 26.10 -10.78
N PHE A 135 10.10 25.95 -10.86
CA PHE A 135 11.04 26.98 -11.28
C PHE A 135 11.25 26.86 -12.79
N TYR A 136 10.72 27.82 -13.53
CA TYR A 136 10.80 27.82 -14.99
C TYR A 136 12.07 28.50 -15.51
N GLY A 137 12.64 27.95 -16.58
CA GLY A 137 13.74 28.55 -17.34
C GLY A 137 15.01 28.79 -16.50
N ILE A 138 15.42 27.79 -15.72
CA ILE A 138 16.55 27.88 -14.80
C ILE A 138 17.81 28.30 -15.56
N MET A 139 18.52 29.28 -14.99
CA MET A 139 19.74 29.86 -15.57
C MET A 139 19.56 30.42 -16.99
N GLY A 140 18.33 30.79 -17.37
CA GLY A 140 18.01 31.32 -18.70
C GLY A 140 18.03 30.26 -19.81
N THR A 141 17.88 28.99 -19.45
CA THR A 141 17.73 27.86 -20.39
C THR A 141 16.25 27.49 -20.55
N ASP A 142 15.95 26.47 -21.35
CA ASP A 142 14.61 25.87 -21.41
C ASP A 142 14.37 24.82 -20.31
N LEU A 143 15.33 24.63 -19.39
CA LEU A 143 15.22 23.66 -18.30
C LEU A 143 14.32 24.17 -17.18
N ASP A 144 13.33 23.37 -16.81
CA ASP A 144 12.50 23.58 -15.64
C ASP A 144 12.87 22.61 -14.52
N PHE A 145 12.73 23.04 -13.27
CA PHE A 145 12.82 22.18 -12.10
C PHE A 145 11.57 22.33 -11.25
N THR A 146 10.96 21.22 -10.86
CA THR A 146 9.82 21.19 -9.94
C THR A 146 10.26 20.54 -8.64
N LEU A 147 10.14 21.26 -7.53
CA LEU A 147 10.29 20.71 -6.18
C LEU A 147 8.95 20.12 -5.75
N ILE A 148 8.95 18.91 -5.19
CA ILE A 148 7.76 18.15 -4.79
C ILE A 148 7.91 17.78 -3.33
N ASN A 149 6.87 18.02 -2.53
CA ASN A 149 6.81 17.59 -1.13
C ASN A 149 5.46 16.93 -0.90
N GLU A 150 5.42 15.83 -0.16
CA GLU A 150 4.20 15.08 0.12
C GLU A 150 4.16 14.69 1.61
N PHE A 151 2.99 14.81 2.21
CA PHE A 151 2.74 14.42 3.60
C PHE A 151 1.54 13.49 3.63
N MET A 152 1.69 12.34 4.28
CA MET A 152 0.62 11.35 4.40
C MET A 152 0.31 11.09 5.87
N LYS A 153 -0.97 10.89 6.17
CA LYS A 153 -1.40 10.45 7.50
C LYS A 153 -2.54 9.45 7.38
N ASP A 154 -2.41 8.29 8.02
CA ASP A 154 -3.48 7.33 8.26
C ASP A 154 -3.76 7.28 9.77
N SER A 155 -5.04 7.27 10.16
CA SER A 155 -5.43 7.21 11.57
C SER A 155 -5.31 5.83 12.18
N ARG A 156 -5.05 4.80 11.38
CA ARG A 156 -4.77 3.43 11.85
C ARG A 156 -3.37 3.31 12.44
N ASP A 157 -2.49 4.29 12.19
CA ASP A 157 -1.07 4.24 12.54
C ASP A 157 -0.52 2.84 12.16
N ASP A 158 0.35 2.27 12.99
CA ASP A 158 0.95 0.93 12.91
C ASP A 158 0.04 -0.19 12.37
N LEU A 159 -1.28 -0.09 12.54
CA LEU A 159 -2.25 -1.08 12.05
C LEU A 159 -2.65 -0.90 10.56
N ALA A 160 -2.23 0.17 9.91
CA ALA A 160 -2.47 0.40 8.49
C ALA A 160 -1.76 -0.69 7.66
N PRO A 161 -2.46 -1.36 6.70
CA PRO A 161 -1.87 -2.42 5.89
C PRO A 161 -0.86 -1.92 4.85
N GLY A 162 -0.83 -0.60 4.59
CA GLY A 162 0.16 0.06 3.74
C GLY A 162 1.31 0.66 4.54
N TYR A 163 2.41 0.93 3.85
CA TYR A 163 3.61 1.55 4.42
C TYR A 163 3.61 3.09 4.37
N LEU A 164 2.51 3.71 3.96
CA LEU A 164 2.37 5.17 3.79
C LEU A 164 1.36 5.72 4.80
N GLU A 165 1.78 5.87 6.06
CA GLU A 165 0.90 6.11 7.21
C GLU A 165 1.23 7.39 7.99
N HIS A 166 2.48 7.81 8.01
CA HIS A 166 2.97 9.06 8.62
C HIS A 166 4.20 9.59 7.88
N ASP A 167 4.23 9.29 6.60
CA ASP A 167 5.40 9.46 5.75
C ASP A 167 5.52 10.88 5.24
N PHE A 168 6.77 11.26 5.04
CA PHE A 168 7.13 12.51 4.37
C PHE A 168 7.97 12.21 3.14
N GLY A 169 7.50 12.70 2.00
CA GLY A 169 8.18 12.62 0.71
C GLY A 169 8.80 13.95 0.31
N VAL A 170 10.05 13.90 -0.18
CA VAL A 170 10.67 15.03 -0.88
C VAL A 170 11.24 14.54 -2.20
N GLY A 171 10.90 15.24 -3.28
CA GLY A 171 11.37 14.92 -4.61
C GLY A 171 11.64 16.16 -5.44
N GLY A 172 12.27 15.92 -6.59
CA GLY A 172 12.54 16.93 -7.59
C GLY A 172 12.39 16.33 -9.00
N ARG A 173 11.88 17.13 -9.93
CA ARG A 173 11.76 16.78 -11.34
C ARG A 173 12.43 17.84 -12.21
N PHE A 174 13.35 17.43 -13.07
CA PHE A 174 13.88 18.22 -14.16
C PHE A 174 13.12 17.90 -15.45
N SER A 175 12.59 18.93 -16.10
CA SER A 175 11.96 18.86 -17.41
C SER A 175 12.79 19.69 -18.39
N PHE A 176 13.42 19.02 -19.36
CA PHE A 176 14.38 19.67 -20.26
C PHE A 176 13.70 20.43 -21.41
N ASN A 177 12.40 20.23 -21.60
CA ASN A 177 11.58 20.85 -22.65
C ASN A 177 12.21 20.72 -24.06
N ASP A 178 12.91 19.61 -24.32
CA ASP A 178 13.48 19.30 -25.63
C ASP A 178 12.50 18.51 -26.50
N GLU A 179 12.77 18.43 -27.81
CA GLU A 179 11.94 17.66 -28.76
C GLU A 179 11.86 16.15 -28.45
N PHE A 180 12.74 15.69 -27.57
CA PHE A 180 12.85 14.30 -27.13
C PHE A 180 12.10 14.02 -25.82
N ASP A 181 11.42 15.03 -25.25
CA ASP A 181 10.62 14.89 -24.03
C ASP A 181 11.44 14.31 -22.87
N THR A 182 12.65 14.86 -22.69
CA THR A 182 13.57 14.36 -21.66
C THR A 182 13.15 14.81 -20.28
N THR A 183 12.98 13.86 -19.36
CA THR A 183 12.71 14.13 -17.94
C THR A 183 13.62 13.31 -17.03
N MET A 184 13.93 13.89 -15.88
CA MET A 184 14.61 13.21 -14.78
C MET A 184 13.87 13.53 -13.50
N GLN A 185 13.51 12.53 -12.71
CA GLN A 185 12.96 12.75 -11.39
C GLN A 185 13.63 11.86 -10.36
N GLY A 186 13.66 12.33 -9.14
CA GLY A 186 14.08 11.52 -8.02
C GLY A 186 13.49 12.06 -6.73
N GLY A 187 13.38 11.20 -5.74
CA GLY A 187 12.88 11.58 -4.45
C GLY A 187 13.21 10.54 -3.41
N PHE A 188 12.96 10.92 -2.16
CA PHE A 188 12.98 9.99 -1.06
C PHE A 188 11.69 10.09 -0.27
N LEU A 189 11.20 8.94 0.18
CA LEU A 189 10.19 8.81 1.20
C LEU A 189 10.89 8.45 2.49
N TRP A 190 10.45 9.06 3.58
CA TRP A 190 10.96 8.79 4.90
C TRP A 190 9.81 8.64 5.88
N ASP A 191 9.86 7.53 6.59
CA ASP A 191 9.04 7.24 7.74
C ASP A 191 9.79 7.67 9.02
N PRO A 192 9.30 8.68 9.76
CA PRO A 192 9.95 9.15 10.97
C PRO A 192 9.95 8.17 12.15
N ASP A 193 8.98 7.26 12.23
CA ASP A 193 8.78 6.38 13.38
C ASP A 193 9.58 5.08 13.22
N THR A 194 9.66 4.55 12.00
CA THR A 194 10.41 3.31 11.69
C THR A 194 11.83 3.57 11.19
N GLU A 195 12.15 4.83 10.87
CA GLU A 195 13.37 5.30 10.19
C GLU A 195 13.56 4.74 8.76
N GLU A 196 12.58 3.98 8.23
CA GLU A 196 12.62 3.41 6.89
C GLU A 196 12.66 4.51 5.81
N LYS A 197 13.50 4.29 4.79
CA LYS A 197 13.73 5.26 3.72
C LYS A 197 13.67 4.58 2.36
N VAL A 198 12.84 5.10 1.46
CA VAL A 198 12.78 4.66 0.07
C VAL A 198 13.34 5.75 -0.83
N LEU A 199 14.39 5.45 -1.59
CA LEU A 199 14.95 6.33 -2.60
C LEU A 199 14.48 5.86 -3.97
N SER A 200 13.97 6.79 -4.78
CA SER A 200 13.59 6.53 -6.16
C SER A 200 14.27 7.49 -7.12
N PHE A 201 14.60 6.98 -8.29
CA PHE A 201 15.11 7.76 -9.41
C PHE A 201 14.49 7.23 -10.70
N GLU A 202 14.11 8.15 -11.58
CA GLU A 202 13.56 7.83 -12.88
C GLU A 202 14.11 8.79 -13.93
N PHE A 203 14.42 8.25 -15.10
CA PHE A 203 14.83 9.00 -16.28
C PHE A 203 14.03 8.49 -17.47
N GLU A 204 13.50 9.40 -18.27
CA GLU A 204 12.86 9.06 -19.53
C GLU A 204 13.33 9.98 -20.65
N ARG A 205 13.41 9.42 -21.87
CA ARG A 205 13.74 10.17 -23.08
C ARG A 205 13.31 9.42 -24.34
N ARG A 206 12.89 10.14 -25.38
CA ARG A 206 12.80 9.60 -26.74
C ARG A 206 14.18 9.59 -27.41
N LEU A 207 14.56 8.45 -27.98
CA LEU A 207 15.78 8.32 -28.79
C LEU A 207 15.50 8.65 -30.26
N TYR A 208 14.30 8.29 -30.73
CA TYR A 208 13.76 8.58 -32.06
C TYR A 208 12.25 8.84 -31.94
N SER A 209 11.60 9.16 -33.07
CA SER A 209 10.14 9.36 -33.11
C SER A 209 9.33 8.14 -32.68
N ASP A 210 9.91 6.95 -32.82
CA ASP A 210 9.31 5.64 -32.58
C ASP A 210 9.99 4.88 -31.43
N LEU A 211 10.98 5.45 -30.74
CA LEU A 211 11.72 4.74 -29.69
C LEU A 211 11.88 5.59 -28.43
N LYS A 212 11.39 5.08 -27.29
CA LYS A 212 11.53 5.67 -25.95
C LYS A 212 12.34 4.76 -25.03
N ILE A 213 13.22 5.36 -24.23
CA ILE A 213 13.91 4.71 -23.11
C ILE A 213 13.38 5.25 -21.78
N GLU A 214 13.16 4.35 -20.84
CA GLU A 214 12.79 4.63 -19.46
C GLU A 214 13.77 3.84 -18.56
N ILE A 215 14.36 4.52 -17.57
CA ILE A 215 15.21 3.93 -16.55
C ILE A 215 14.58 4.25 -15.21
N GLN A 216 14.30 3.23 -14.41
CA GLN A 216 13.80 3.39 -13.05
C GLN A 216 14.76 2.68 -12.09
N ALA A 217 15.09 3.34 -11.00
CA ALA A 217 15.86 2.77 -9.90
C ALA A 217 15.14 3.04 -8.59
N VAL A 218 14.98 2.00 -7.77
CA VAL A 218 14.42 2.10 -6.43
C VAL A 218 15.35 1.40 -5.48
N THR A 219 15.59 1.99 -4.32
CA THR A 219 16.29 1.33 -3.23
C THR A 219 15.66 1.65 -1.87
N VAL A 220 15.64 0.64 -1.01
CA VAL A 220 15.16 0.78 0.37
C VAL A 220 16.35 0.71 1.32
N LEU A 221 16.52 1.75 2.12
CA LEU A 221 17.56 1.86 3.13
C LEU A 221 16.99 1.54 4.52
N GLU A 222 17.88 1.19 5.45
CA GLU A 222 17.53 0.88 6.85
C GLU A 222 16.57 -0.31 7.01
N ARG A 223 16.79 -1.33 6.15
CA ARG A 223 16.23 -2.68 6.24
C ARG A 223 16.67 -3.40 7.52
N GLY A 224 16.08 -3.08 8.64
CA GLY A 224 16.18 -3.95 9.80
C GLY A 224 15.23 -5.14 9.61
N THR A 225 15.71 -6.37 9.76
CA THR A 225 14.78 -7.48 9.95
C THR A 225 14.16 -7.35 11.34
N PRO A 226 12.84 -7.51 11.49
CA PRO A 226 12.23 -7.69 12.80
C PRO A 226 13.02 -8.76 13.56
N PRO A 227 13.41 -8.52 14.82
CA PRO A 227 13.92 -9.59 15.64
C PRO A 227 12.84 -10.68 15.71
N VAL A 228 13.25 -11.92 15.55
CA VAL A 228 12.36 -13.08 15.71
C VAL A 228 12.90 -13.95 16.82
N ASP A 229 12.01 -14.59 17.57
CA ASP A 229 12.41 -15.48 18.64
C ASP A 229 12.92 -16.82 18.09
N ASP A 230 13.71 -17.48 18.92
CA ASP A 230 14.38 -18.75 18.58
C ASP A 230 13.50 -19.97 18.84
N THR A 231 12.39 -19.81 19.59
CA THR A 231 11.53 -20.93 19.98
C THR A 231 10.06 -20.67 19.69
N ASN A 232 9.35 -21.72 19.27
CA ASN A 232 7.90 -21.67 19.00
C ASN A 232 7.09 -21.07 20.17
N VAL A 233 7.50 -21.32 21.41
CA VAL A 233 6.80 -20.85 22.62
C VAL A 233 6.93 -19.33 22.79
N GLU A 234 8.13 -18.79 22.57
CA GLU A 234 8.38 -17.35 22.62
C GLU A 234 7.62 -16.65 21.49
N ILE A 235 7.71 -17.16 20.25
CA ILE A 235 6.99 -16.61 19.10
C ILE A 235 5.47 -16.59 19.36
N ILE A 236 4.89 -17.70 19.82
CA ILE A 236 3.45 -17.76 20.11
C ILE A 236 3.07 -16.78 21.23
N SER A 237 3.91 -16.68 22.27
CA SER A 237 3.70 -15.73 23.37
C SER A 237 3.74 -14.27 22.90
N ASP A 238 4.64 -13.94 21.99
CA ASP A 238 4.81 -12.59 21.44
C ASP A 238 3.69 -12.24 20.46
N LEU A 239 3.31 -13.19 19.59
CA LEU A 239 2.14 -13.05 18.73
C LEU A 239 0.88 -12.77 19.55
N LEU A 240 0.68 -13.50 20.66
CA LEU A 240 -0.44 -13.29 21.59
C LEU A 240 -0.47 -11.89 22.23
N GLN A 241 0.67 -11.20 22.27
CA GLN A 241 0.82 -9.88 22.89
C GLN A 241 0.90 -8.74 21.87
N SER A 242 1.02 -9.04 20.58
CA SER A 242 1.21 -8.01 19.53
C SER A 242 -0.05 -7.20 19.25
N GLN A 243 0.13 -5.95 18.80
CA GLN A 243 -0.97 -4.99 18.59
C GLN A 243 -1.89 -5.33 17.43
N LEU A 244 -1.47 -6.18 16.49
CA LEU A 244 -2.38 -6.81 15.52
C LEU A 244 -3.54 -7.53 16.18
N PHE A 245 -3.37 -7.89 17.45
CA PHE A 245 -4.37 -8.59 18.25
C PHE A 245 -4.85 -7.81 19.48
N GLY A 246 -4.64 -6.47 19.50
CA GLY A 246 -5.00 -5.56 20.58
C GLY A 246 -6.48 -5.11 20.64
N ASP A 247 -6.86 -4.64 21.83
CA ASP A 247 -8.21 -4.53 22.44
C ASP A 247 -9.37 -3.87 21.64
N ASP A 248 -9.11 -3.15 20.54
CA ASP A 248 -10.13 -2.37 19.82
C ASP A 248 -10.50 -2.93 18.43
N SER A 249 -9.90 -4.05 18.02
CA SER A 249 -10.36 -4.84 16.86
C SER A 249 -10.85 -6.22 17.32
N VAL A 250 -11.71 -6.86 16.54
CA VAL A 250 -12.46 -8.09 16.89
C VAL A 250 -11.55 -9.34 16.98
N THR A 251 -10.53 -9.30 17.84
CA THR A 251 -9.31 -10.07 17.60
C THR A 251 -9.01 -11.16 18.63
N TYR A 252 -9.70 -11.19 19.78
CA TYR A 252 -9.58 -12.32 20.70
C TYR A 252 -10.04 -13.64 20.07
N ASN A 253 -11.18 -13.64 19.36
CA ASN A 253 -11.69 -14.85 18.73
C ASN A 253 -10.80 -15.31 17.58
N GLN A 254 -10.22 -14.38 16.80
CA GLN A 254 -9.30 -14.74 15.71
C GLN A 254 -7.99 -15.34 16.23
N VAL A 255 -7.48 -14.84 17.36
CA VAL A 255 -6.32 -15.44 18.03
C VAL A 255 -6.66 -16.83 18.56
N VAL A 256 -7.82 -16.97 19.21
CA VAL A 256 -8.27 -18.27 19.70
C VAL A 256 -8.46 -19.24 18.54
N ASP A 257 -9.10 -18.82 17.45
CA ASP A 257 -9.28 -19.62 16.24
C ASP A 257 -7.94 -19.95 15.59
N PHE A 258 -6.97 -19.02 15.62
CA PHE A 258 -5.63 -19.27 15.10
C PHE A 258 -4.88 -20.32 15.91
N LEU A 259 -4.88 -20.18 17.24
CA LEU A 259 -4.24 -21.13 18.13
C LEU A 259 -4.95 -22.49 18.12
N LEU A 260 -6.29 -22.50 18.09
CA LEU A 260 -7.06 -23.73 17.98
C LEU A 260 -6.81 -24.43 16.65
N GLY A 261 -6.80 -23.68 15.53
CA GLY A 261 -6.46 -24.21 14.21
C GLY A 261 -5.07 -24.84 14.16
N LEU A 262 -4.06 -24.12 14.69
CA LEU A 262 -2.70 -24.66 14.82
C LEU A 262 -2.63 -25.92 15.69
N ILE A 263 -3.39 -25.97 16.79
CA ILE A 263 -3.43 -27.15 17.68
C ILE A 263 -4.15 -28.33 16.99
N GLU A 264 -5.22 -28.08 16.26
CA GLU A 264 -6.03 -29.11 15.60
C GLU A 264 -5.31 -29.74 14.41
N GLU A 265 -4.68 -28.94 13.55
CA GLU A 265 -3.98 -29.42 12.35
C GLU A 265 -2.56 -29.90 12.68
N ASP A 266 -1.80 -29.11 13.44
CA ASP A 266 -0.35 -29.25 13.58
C ASP A 266 0.12 -29.44 15.04
N GLY A 267 -0.80 -29.50 16.00
CA GLY A 267 -0.49 -29.41 17.44
C GLY A 267 0.42 -30.51 17.97
N ILE A 268 0.42 -31.71 17.38
CA ILE A 268 1.37 -32.77 17.74
C ILE A 268 2.79 -32.40 17.29
N GLY A 269 2.95 -31.79 16.11
CA GLY A 269 4.25 -31.33 15.61
C GLY A 269 4.83 -30.23 16.51
N ILE A 270 4.04 -29.19 16.79
CA ILE A 270 4.45 -28.05 17.63
C ILE A 270 4.82 -28.48 19.06
N LEU A 271 4.10 -29.44 19.64
CA LEU A 271 4.32 -29.88 21.03
C LEU A 271 5.52 -30.82 21.22
N PHE A 272 5.89 -31.60 20.20
CA PHE A 272 6.90 -32.65 20.32
C PHE A 272 8.19 -32.37 19.52
N ASP A 273 8.18 -31.41 18.61
CA ASP A 273 9.34 -30.96 17.84
C ASP A 273 9.46 -29.43 17.90
N PRO A 274 10.42 -28.90 18.68
CA PRO A 274 10.65 -27.47 18.82
C PRO A 274 11.02 -26.74 17.52
N GLU A 275 11.49 -27.45 16.49
CA GLU A 275 11.83 -26.87 15.18
C GLU A 275 10.64 -26.92 14.20
N TYR A 276 9.57 -27.65 14.55
CA TYR A 276 8.40 -27.81 13.69
C TYR A 276 7.71 -26.46 13.44
N GLY A 277 7.63 -26.06 12.17
CA GLY A 277 6.99 -24.80 11.78
C GLY A 277 7.72 -23.54 12.24
N LEU A 278 8.91 -23.64 12.83
CA LEU A 278 9.65 -22.48 13.37
C LEU A 278 9.84 -21.39 12.32
N ASN A 279 10.21 -21.77 11.09
CA ASN A 279 10.38 -20.81 10.00
C ASN A 279 9.07 -20.04 9.68
N VAL A 280 7.93 -20.74 9.66
CA VAL A 280 6.63 -20.15 9.36
C VAL A 280 6.17 -19.26 10.51
N LEU A 281 6.37 -19.69 11.76
CA LEU A 281 6.09 -18.88 12.94
C LEU A 281 6.95 -17.61 12.97
N GLN A 282 8.23 -17.68 12.61
CA GLN A 282 9.10 -16.51 12.45
C GLN A 282 8.62 -15.59 11.31
N GLN A 283 8.04 -16.13 10.23
CA GLN A 283 7.41 -15.31 9.19
C GLN A 283 6.15 -14.61 9.71
N PHE A 284 5.34 -15.27 10.53
CA PHE A 284 4.20 -14.63 11.22
C PHE A 284 4.65 -13.53 12.16
N GLN A 285 5.69 -13.76 12.94
CA GLN A 285 6.25 -12.75 13.83
C GLN A 285 6.73 -11.52 13.06
N LYS A 286 7.40 -11.72 11.92
CA LYS A 286 7.80 -10.62 11.01
C LYS A 286 6.60 -9.89 10.44
N LEU A 287 5.58 -10.61 9.98
CA LEU A 287 4.32 -10.02 9.51
C LEU A 287 3.61 -9.26 10.63
N SER A 288 3.86 -9.66 11.88
CA SER A 288 3.23 -9.05 13.05
C SER A 288 3.89 -7.78 13.57
N ASP A 289 5.13 -7.55 13.14
CA ASP A 289 5.90 -6.39 13.54
C ASP A 289 5.46 -5.17 12.74
N THR A 290 4.64 -4.33 13.37
CA THR A 290 4.14 -3.07 12.79
C THR A 290 5.21 -1.99 12.72
N SER A 291 6.35 -2.17 13.40
CA SER A 291 7.42 -1.17 13.47
C SER A 291 8.33 -1.14 12.24
N ARG A 292 8.15 -2.06 11.26
CA ARG A 292 8.98 -2.12 10.03
C ARG A 292 8.22 -2.71 8.84
N LYS A 293 7.31 -1.93 8.25
CA LYS A 293 6.39 -2.42 7.20
C LYS A 293 7.06 -2.66 5.86
N ILE A 294 8.08 -1.88 5.50
CA ILE A 294 8.80 -2.06 4.22
C ILE A 294 9.75 -3.26 4.30
N SER A 295 10.33 -3.53 5.47
CA SER A 295 11.24 -4.68 5.69
C SER A 295 10.61 -6.06 5.44
N VAL A 296 9.28 -6.14 5.44
CA VAL A 296 8.51 -7.38 5.24
C VAL A 296 8.50 -7.82 3.76
N ILE A 297 8.80 -6.92 2.83
CA ILE A 297 8.79 -7.21 1.39
C ILE A 297 10.17 -7.76 0.96
N GLU A 298 10.18 -8.97 0.39
CA GLU A 298 11.44 -9.71 0.16
C GLU A 298 12.36 -9.14 -0.96
N SER A 299 11.96 -8.16 -1.78
CA SER A 299 12.72 -7.82 -3.01
C SER A 299 12.61 -6.39 -3.54
N ASP A 300 13.13 -5.39 -2.82
CA ASP A 300 12.77 -3.99 -3.11
C ASP A 300 13.81 -3.14 -3.83
N ASP A 301 15.07 -3.58 -3.90
CA ASP A 301 16.05 -2.91 -4.75
C ASP A 301 15.89 -3.36 -6.19
N TYR A 302 15.76 -2.42 -7.11
CA TYR A 302 15.91 -2.74 -8.52
C TYR A 302 16.36 -1.55 -9.35
N VAL A 303 16.95 -1.91 -10.48
CA VAL A 303 17.07 -1.03 -11.64
C VAL A 303 16.33 -1.71 -12.78
N GLN A 304 15.38 -1.00 -13.36
CA GLN A 304 14.64 -1.42 -14.54
C GLN A 304 15.02 -0.51 -15.70
N VAL A 305 15.27 -1.12 -16.86
CA VAL A 305 15.41 -0.41 -18.13
C VAL A 305 14.31 -0.93 -19.05
N LYS A 306 13.49 -0.01 -19.56
CA LYS A 306 12.40 -0.30 -20.47
C LYS A 306 12.62 0.45 -21.78
N LEU A 307 12.50 -0.29 -22.88
CA LEU A 307 12.55 0.24 -24.24
C LEU A 307 11.18 0.05 -24.87
N THR A 308 10.55 1.15 -25.28
CA THR A 308 9.23 1.15 -25.90
C THR A 308 9.37 1.55 -27.37
N TYR A 309 8.95 0.67 -28.28
CA TYR A 309 8.90 0.94 -29.71
C TYR A 309 7.45 1.18 -30.16
N TYR A 310 7.19 2.32 -30.81
CA TYR A 310 5.88 2.72 -31.31
C TYR A 310 5.82 2.49 -32.83
N TYR A 311 4.92 1.62 -33.28
CA TYR A 311 4.71 1.30 -34.70
C TYR A 311 3.40 1.87 -35.24
#